data_AF-A0A6M2BUV6-F1
#
_entry.id   AF-A0A6M2BUV6-F1
#
_cell.length_a   1.000
_cell.length_b   1.000
_cell.length_c   1.000
_cell.angle_alpha   90.00
_cell.angle_beta   90.00
_cell.angle_gamma   90.00
#
_symmetry.space_group_name_H-M   'P 1'
#
loop_
_entity.id
_entity.type
_entity.pdbx_description
1 polymer ?
#
loop_
_entity_poly.entity_id
_entity_poly.type
_entity_poly.pdbx_seq_one_letter_code
_entity_poly.pdbx_strand_id
1 'polypeptide(L)'
;MSTTGKLRLGPLPKAETVKLTIGLTVALKAELDRYAALYAQTYGEAVDAVTLIPDMLEAFMARDRGFKHTGSQRSRGYRETPSQ
;
A
#
# COMPACT_ATOMS: atom_id res chain seq x y z
N MET A 1 -14.11 -17.75 -41.95
CA MET A 1 -14.68 -16.83 -40.94
C MET A 1 -14.50 -17.49 -39.58
N SER A 2 -13.47 -17.13 -38.84
CA SER A 2 -13.18 -17.73 -37.53
C SER A 2 -13.35 -16.65 -36.46
N THR A 3 -14.41 -16.77 -35.66
CA THR A 3 -14.81 -15.83 -34.63
C THR A 3 -13.90 -15.98 -33.40
N THR A 4 -12.88 -15.15 -33.30
CA THR A 4 -12.01 -15.06 -32.12
C THR A 4 -12.84 -14.65 -30.91
N GLY A 5 -13.08 -15.57 -29.98
CA GLY A 5 -13.86 -15.36 -28.77
C GLY A 5 -13.25 -14.24 -27.91
N LYS A 6 -14.02 -13.18 -27.67
CA LYS A 6 -13.66 -12.12 -26.72
C LYS A 6 -13.51 -12.74 -25.33
N LEU A 7 -12.29 -12.74 -24.80
CA LEU A 7 -12.02 -13.08 -23.40
C LEU A 7 -12.90 -12.20 -22.51
N ARG A 8 -13.65 -12.82 -21.59
CA ARG A 8 -14.52 -12.13 -20.61
C ARG A 8 -13.74 -11.41 -19.52
N LEU A 9 -12.43 -11.67 -19.44
CA LEU A 9 -11.52 -10.95 -18.57
C LEU A 9 -10.99 -9.74 -19.35
N GLY A 10 -11.41 -8.55 -18.93
CA GLY A 10 -10.77 -7.31 -19.36
C GLY A 10 -9.29 -7.30 -18.96
N PRO A 11 -8.49 -6.37 -19.49
CA PRO A 11 -7.08 -6.26 -19.09
C PRO A 11 -6.99 -6.17 -17.56
N LEU A 12 -6.13 -7.02 -16.98
CA LEU A 12 -5.91 -7.04 -15.54
C LEU A 12 -5.46 -5.64 -15.08
N PRO A 13 -5.93 -5.15 -13.92
CA PRO A 13 -5.47 -3.89 -13.38
C PRO A 13 -3.95 -3.95 -13.26
N LYS A 14 -3.27 -2.93 -13.79
CA LYS A 14 -1.82 -2.81 -13.63
C LYS A 14 -1.58 -2.58 -12.14
N ALA A 15 -0.89 -3.51 -11.49
CA ALA A 15 -0.39 -3.28 -10.15
C ALA A 15 0.69 -2.19 -10.25
N GLU A 16 0.32 -0.95 -9.96
CA GLU A 16 1.26 0.16 -9.89
C GLU A 16 1.97 0.13 -8.54
N THR A 17 3.28 -0.10 -8.55
CA THR A 17 4.12 -0.05 -7.36
C THR A 17 4.88 1.27 -7.33
N VAL A 18 4.77 2.00 -6.23
CA VAL A 18 5.54 3.23 -5.99
C VAL A 18 6.71 2.90 -5.07
N LYS A 19 7.93 3.25 -5.49
CA LYS A 19 9.13 3.16 -4.64
C LYS A 19 9.32 4.46 -3.88
N LEU A 20 9.48 4.37 -2.56
CA LEU A 20 9.73 5.50 -1.68
C LEU A 20 11.06 5.28 -0.95
N THR A 21 11.88 6.32 -0.86
CA THR A 21 13.06 6.34 0.01
C THR A 21 12.72 7.14 1.26
N ILE A 22 12.91 6.56 2.44
CA ILE A 22 12.61 7.20 3.72
C ILE A 22 13.86 7.23 4.60
N GLY A 23 14.04 8.32 5.34
CA GLY A 23 15.05 8.40 6.39
C GLY A 23 14.52 7.75 7.66
N LEU A 24 15.30 6.84 8.26
CA LEU A 24 14.99 6.23 9.55
C LEU A 24 16.08 6.59 10.56
N THR A 25 15.70 6.72 11.83
CA THR A 25 16.69 6.73 12.91
C THR A 25 17.26 5.32 13.09
N VAL A 26 18.50 5.24 13.59
CA VAL A 26 19.14 3.94 13.90
C VAL A 26 18.30 3.14 14.89
N ALA A 27 17.73 3.81 15.90
CA ALA A 27 16.86 3.18 16.89
C ALA A 27 15.63 2.54 16.23
N LEU A 28 14.94 3.28 15.34
CA LEU A 28 13.74 2.75 14.67
C LEU A 28 14.07 1.54 13.78
N LYS A 29 15.22 1.56 13.07
CA LYS A 29 15.65 0.40 12.29
C LYS A 29 15.88 -0.83 13.17
N ALA A 30 16.54 -0.67 14.33
CA ALA A 30 16.77 -1.78 15.26
C ALA A 30 15.45 -2.35 15.83
N GLU A 31 14.47 -1.51 16.11
CA GLU A 31 13.13 -1.96 16.54
C GLU A 31 12.41 -2.74 15.44
N LEU A 32 12.48 -2.26 14.19
CA LEU A 32 11.91 -2.94 13.03
C LEU A 32 12.54 -4.32 12.80
N ASP A 33 13.86 -4.44 12.92
CA ASP A 33 14.57 -5.72 12.80
C ASP A 33 14.16 -6.70 13.89
N ARG A 34 14.02 -6.22 15.13
CA ARG A 34 13.54 -7.06 16.23
C ARG A 34 12.10 -7.52 16.00
N TYR A 35 11.24 -6.64 15.48
CA TYR A 35 9.87 -7.00 15.15
C TYR A 35 9.83 -8.09 14.08
N ALA A 36 10.62 -7.95 13.02
CA ALA A 36 10.74 -8.95 11.96
C ALA A 36 11.20 -10.32 12.51
N ALA A 37 12.19 -10.33 13.41
CA ALA A 37 12.63 -11.55 14.08
C ALA A 37 11.55 -12.19 14.96
N LEU A 38 10.72 -11.40 15.65
CA LEU A 38 9.59 -11.90 16.43
C LEU A 38 8.47 -12.43 15.53
N TYR A 39 8.21 -11.77 14.40
CA TYR A 39 7.26 -12.23 13.40
C TYR A 39 7.67 -13.61 12.86
N ALA A 40 8.96 -13.78 12.54
CA ALA A 40 9.50 -15.05 12.07
C ALA A 40 9.40 -16.18 13.10
N GLN A 41 9.63 -15.87 14.38
CA GLN A 41 9.43 -16.84 15.46
C GLN A 41 7.96 -17.26 15.62
N THR A 42 7.04 -16.35 15.35
CA THR A 42 5.59 -16.59 15.53
C THR A 42 4.99 -17.36 14.35
N TYR A 43 5.39 -17.01 13.12
CA TYR A 43 4.79 -17.53 11.89
C TYR A 43 5.68 -18.53 11.15
N GLY A 44 6.91 -18.76 11.62
CA GLY A 44 7.85 -19.75 11.08
C GLY A 44 8.56 -19.32 9.79
N GLU A 45 8.33 -18.11 9.29
CA GLU A 45 8.93 -17.59 8.07
C GLU A 45 9.79 -16.36 8.37
N ALA A 46 11.06 -16.42 7.96
CA ALA A 46 11.96 -15.27 8.07
C ALA A 46 11.57 -14.21 7.04
N VAL A 47 11.14 -13.05 7.53
CA VAL A 47 10.66 -11.94 6.71
C VAL A 47 11.48 -10.69 7.06
N ASP A 48 11.86 -9.87 6.07
CA ASP A 48 12.55 -8.60 6.31
C ASP A 48 11.54 -7.55 6.80
N ALA A 49 11.95 -6.65 7.69
CA ALA A 49 11.12 -5.52 8.08
C ALA A 49 10.63 -4.70 6.88
N VAL A 50 11.43 -4.56 5.82
CA VAL A 50 11.08 -3.82 4.59
C VAL A 50 9.83 -4.39 3.92
N THR A 51 9.59 -5.69 4.01
CA THR A 51 8.38 -6.29 3.43
C THR A 51 7.18 -6.15 4.35
N LEU A 52 7.38 -5.99 5.66
CA LEU A 52 6.30 -5.76 6.63
C LEU A 52 5.87 -4.28 6.70
N ILE A 53 6.78 -3.34 6.39
CA ILE A 53 6.52 -1.90 6.48
C ILE A 53 5.27 -1.46 5.69
N PRO A 54 5.05 -1.88 4.42
CA PRO A 54 3.84 -1.51 3.69
C PRO A 54 2.56 -1.92 4.41
N ASP A 55 2.46 -3.17 4.88
CA ASP A 55 1.29 -3.68 5.60
C ASP A 55 1.09 -2.96 6.94
N MET A 56 2.19 -2.69 7.66
CA MET A 56 2.14 -1.91 8.90
C MET A 56 1.58 -0.50 8.67
N LEU A 57 2.04 0.18 7.61
CA LEU A 57 1.58 1.52 7.26
C LEU A 57 0.12 1.52 6.83
N GLU A 58 -0.31 0.53 6.04
CA GLU A 58 -1.71 0.39 5.65
C GLU A 58 -2.61 0.17 6.87
N ALA A 59 -2.24 -0.77 7.75
CA ALA A 59 -2.97 -1.03 8.99
C ALA A 59 -3.00 0.20 9.90
N PHE A 60 -1.91 0.97 9.96
CA PHE A 60 -1.84 2.23 10.70
C PHE A 60 -2.84 3.26 10.14
N MET A 61 -2.81 3.52 8.83
CA MET A 61 -3.72 4.46 8.16
C MET A 61 -5.18 4.03 8.29
N ALA A 62 -5.46 2.72 8.21
CA ALA A 62 -6.80 2.17 8.39
C ALA A 62 -7.31 2.32 9.84
N ARG A 63 -6.43 2.36 10.83
CA ARG A 63 -6.78 2.51 12.24
C ARG A 63 -6.88 3.97 12.69
N ASP A 64 -6.24 4.90 11.99
CA ASP A 64 -6.31 6.33 12.29
C ASP A 64 -7.69 6.92 11.94
N ARG A 65 -8.55 6.99 12.96
CA ARG A 65 -9.91 7.54 12.82
C ARG A 65 -9.92 9.04 12.55
N GLY A 66 -8.92 9.77 13.08
CA GLY A 66 -8.77 11.22 12.86
C GLY A 66 -8.46 11.51 11.40
N PHE A 67 -7.60 10.69 10.80
CA PHE A 67 -7.32 10.72 9.37
C PHE A 67 -8.58 10.42 8.54
N LYS A 68 -9.30 9.33 8.86
CA LYS A 68 -10.52 8.92 8.13
C LYS A 68 -11.61 9.99 8.08
N HIS A 69 -11.74 10.83 9.11
CA HIS A 69 -12.77 11.85 9.16
C HIS A 69 -12.52 13.04 8.20
N THR A 70 -11.29 13.20 7.71
CA THR A 70 -10.91 14.29 6.77
C THR A 70 -10.93 13.87 5.29
N GLY A 71 -10.99 12.56 5.00
CA GLY A 71 -10.92 12.01 3.63
C GLY A 71 -12.22 12.12 2.81
N SER A 72 -13.37 12.33 3.46
CA SER A 72 -14.68 12.41 2.79
C SER A 72 -14.96 13.76 2.09
N GLN A 73 -14.10 14.76 2.27
CA GLN A 73 -14.25 16.10 1.66
C GLN A 73 -13.48 16.29 0.34
N ARG A 74 -12.50 15.44 0.00
CA ARG A 74 -11.59 15.72 -1.14
C ARG A 74 -12.02 15.15 -2.49
N SER A 75 -13.03 14.29 -2.55
CA SER A 75 -13.47 13.67 -3.82
C SER A 75 -14.46 14.50 -4.64
N ARG A 76 -14.85 15.71 -4.20
CA ARG A 76 -15.75 16.60 -4.97
C ARG A 76 -15.03 17.62 -5.86
N GLY A 77 -13.70 17.63 -5.90
CA GLY A 77 -12.92 18.72 -6.50
C GLY A 77 -12.33 18.48 -7.89
N TYR A 78 -12.30 17.27 -8.43
CA TYR A 78 -11.82 17.04 -9.80
C TYR A 78 -12.99 17.10 -10.80
N ARG A 79 -13.57 18.29 -10.96
CA ARG A 79 -14.39 18.60 -12.13
C ARG A 79 -13.49 19.36 -13.08
N GLU A 80 -13.06 18.68 -14.13
CA GLU A 80 -12.34 19.25 -15.26
C GLU A 80 -13.07 20.53 -15.71
N THR A 81 -12.40 21.68 -15.63
CA THR A 81 -12.83 22.89 -16.31
C THR A 81 -12.24 22.84 -17.71
N PRO A 82 -13.05 22.77 -18.78
CA PRO A 82 -12.53 22.88 -20.14
C PRO A 82 -11.99 24.30 -20.34
N SER A 83 -10.75 24.41 -20.78
CA SER A 83 -10.13 25.67 -21.17
C SER A 83 -10.81 26.23 -22.43
N GLN A 84 -11.31 27.46 -22.32
CA GLN A 84 -11.45 28.41 -23.42
C GLN A 84 -10.95 29.76 -22.91
#